data_AF-A0A3P6RK15-F1
#
_entry.id   AF-A0A3P6RK15-F1
#
_cell.length_a   1.000
_cell.length_b   1.000
_cell.length_c   1.000
_cell.angle_alpha   90.00
_cell.angle_beta   90.00
_cell.angle_gamma   90.00
#
_symmetry.space_group_name_H-M   'P 1'
#
loop_
_entity.id
_entity.type
_entity.pdbx_description
1 polymer ?
#
loop_
_entity_poly.entity_id
_entity_poly.type
_entity_poly.pdbx_seq_one_letter_code
_entity_poly.pdbx_strand_id
1 'polypeptide(L)'
;MMERFNADAKIFCFILSTRSGGIGVNLTGADTVIFYDSDWNPTMDAQAQDRCHRIGQTRNVTIFRLISERTIEENILRKAIQKRRLGEMAIDEAGFTPEFFKQSDNIRDLFDGELDVGNIEIIEGPKSQKDVEKVKKSFFMGRGEDKALT
;
A
#
# COMPACT_ATOMS: atom_id res chain seq x y z
N MET A 1 -4.68 28.26 10.86
CA MET A 1 -4.95 27.10 11.74
C MET A 1 -3.86 26.03 11.59
N MET A 2 -3.56 25.57 10.37
CA MET A 2 -2.48 24.60 10.10
C MET A 2 -1.10 25.07 10.57
N GLU A 3 -0.74 26.32 10.28
CA GLU A 3 0.54 26.91 10.71
C GLU A 3 0.68 26.93 12.24
N ARG A 4 -0.42 27.22 12.95
CA ARG A 4 -0.45 27.17 14.41
C ARG A 4 -0.25 25.75 14.93
N PHE A 5 -0.89 24.74 14.32
CA PHE A 5 -0.66 23.34 14.68
C PHE A 5 0.78 22.90 14.43
N ASN A 6 1.38 23.32 13.32
CA ASN A 6 2.76 22.94 12.98
C ASN A 6 3.82 23.65 13.84
N ALA A 7 3.52 24.84 14.37
CA ALA A 7 4.48 25.65 15.13
C ALA A 7 4.29 25.59 16.66
N ASP A 8 3.06 25.38 17.15
CA ASP A 8 2.74 25.45 18.58
C ASP A 8 2.63 24.05 19.20
N ALA A 9 3.64 23.67 19.99
CA ALA A 9 3.68 22.40 20.71
C ALA A 9 2.56 22.26 21.79
N LYS A 10 1.86 23.35 22.14
CA LYS A 10 0.71 23.27 23.05
C LYS A 10 -0.52 22.63 22.39
N ILE A 11 -0.58 22.61 21.06
CA ILE A 11 -1.68 21.98 20.32
C ILE A 11 -1.34 20.52 20.08
N PHE A 12 -1.83 19.65 20.96
CA PHE A 12 -1.51 18.22 20.92
C PHE A 12 -2.21 17.45 19.80
N CYS A 13 -3.46 17.79 19.48
CA CYS A 13 -4.28 17.04 18.54
C CYS A 13 -4.90 17.97 17.48
N PHE A 14 -4.93 17.49 16.24
CA PHE A 14 -5.64 18.11 15.14
C PHE A 14 -6.61 17.10 14.53
N ILE A 15 -7.90 17.42 14.58
CA ILE A 15 -8.96 16.51 14.12
C ILE A 15 -9.41 16.95 12.72
N LEU A 16 -9.49 15.98 11.81
CA LEU A 16 -10.01 16.18 10.46
C LEU A 16 -10.78 14.93 10.01
N SER A 17 -11.65 15.11 9.01
CA SER A 17 -12.20 13.97 8.28
C SER A 17 -11.20 13.47 7.23
N THR A 18 -11.20 12.18 6.94
CA THR A 18 -10.30 11.57 5.94
C THR A 18 -10.45 12.22 4.57
N ARG A 19 -11.68 12.59 4.20
CA ARG A 19 -11.99 13.30 2.96
C ARG A 19 -11.38 14.70 2.94
N SER A 20 -11.46 15.45 4.04
CA SER A 20 -10.81 16.76 4.15
C SER A 20 -9.28 16.66 4.14
N GLY A 21 -8.74 15.57 4.70
CA GLY A 21 -7.29 15.27 4.68
C GLY A 21 -6.73 15.04 3.27
N GLY A 22 -7.56 14.54 2.35
CA GLY A 22 -7.19 14.36 0.94
C GLY A 22 -6.95 15.67 0.16
N ILE A 23 -7.45 16.82 0.64
CA ILE A 23 -7.59 18.05 -0.16
C ILE A 23 -6.30 18.89 -0.26
N GLY A 24 -5.18 18.51 0.38
CA GLY A 24 -3.91 19.22 0.18
C GLY A 24 -3.28 19.88 1.41
N VAL A 25 -3.75 19.56 2.63
CA VAL A 25 -3.23 20.16 3.87
C VAL A 25 -1.80 19.69 4.17
N ASN A 26 -1.03 20.50 4.92
CA ASN A 26 0.33 20.13 5.35
C ASN A 26 0.36 20.01 6.89
N LEU A 27 0.58 18.79 7.37
CA LEU A 27 0.56 18.43 8.80
C LEU A 27 1.93 17.89 9.24
N THR A 28 3.04 18.49 8.78
CA THR A 28 4.41 18.12 9.18
C THR A 28 4.67 18.28 10.69
N GLY A 29 3.80 18.97 11.42
CA GLY A 29 3.81 19.01 12.88
C GLY A 29 3.27 17.75 13.57
N ALA A 30 2.67 16.80 12.84
CA ALA A 30 2.14 15.56 13.40
C ALA A 30 3.10 14.38 13.18
N ASP A 31 3.44 13.67 14.25
CA ASP A 31 4.20 12.42 14.25
C ASP A 31 3.33 11.18 14.46
N THR A 32 2.08 11.34 14.87
CA THR A 32 1.14 10.23 15.06
C THR A 32 -0.15 10.47 14.29
N VAL A 33 -0.55 9.50 13.47
CA VAL A 33 -1.82 9.49 12.73
C VAL A 33 -2.68 8.35 13.26
N ILE A 34 -3.92 8.64 13.63
CA ILE A 34 -4.88 7.64 14.11
C ILE A 34 -6.10 7.67 13.19
N PHE A 35 -6.33 6.57 12.48
CA PHE A 35 -7.58 6.34 11.76
C PHE A 35 -8.61 5.77 12.74
N TYR A 36 -9.68 6.52 12.95
CA TYR A 36 -10.80 6.10 13.80
C TYR A 36 -11.70 5.10 13.07
N ASP A 37 -11.98 5.37 11.79
CA ASP A 37 -12.74 4.51 10.89
C ASP A 37 -11.91 4.19 9.63
N SER A 38 -12.37 3.20 8.86
CA SER A 38 -11.72 2.79 7.61
C SER A 38 -12.58 3.16 6.40
N ASP A 39 -11.99 3.85 5.42
CA ASP A 39 -12.66 4.14 4.16
C ASP A 39 -12.68 2.89 3.26
N TRP A 40 -13.72 2.77 2.44
CA TRP A 40 -13.85 1.71 1.43
C TRP A 40 -12.86 1.87 0.26
N ASN A 41 -12.30 3.07 0.11
CA ASN A 41 -11.28 3.43 -0.86
C ASN A 41 -9.91 3.61 -0.14
N PRO A 42 -8.97 2.66 -0.28
CA PRO A 42 -7.67 2.72 0.40
C PRO A 42 -6.83 3.94 0.01
N THR A 43 -7.07 4.53 -1.17
CA THR A 43 -6.34 5.70 -1.67
C THR A 43 -6.62 6.96 -0.85
N MET A 44 -7.83 7.08 -0.28
CA MET A 44 -8.18 8.23 0.57
C MET A 44 -7.34 8.24 1.85
N ASP A 45 -7.22 7.08 2.48
CA ASP A 45 -6.42 6.92 3.71
C ASP A 45 -4.94 7.13 3.44
N ALA A 46 -4.41 6.57 2.33
CA ALA A 46 -3.02 6.79 1.92
C ALA A 46 -2.73 8.29 1.70
N GLN A 47 -3.62 8.99 0.99
CA GLN A 47 -3.46 10.43 0.74
C GLN A 47 -3.53 11.27 2.02
N ALA A 48 -4.30 10.84 3.02
CA ALA A 48 -4.34 11.49 4.34
C ALA A 48 -3.05 11.25 5.14
N GLN A 49 -2.47 10.04 5.07
CA GLN A 49 -1.17 9.73 5.69
C GLN A 49 -0.03 10.58 5.12
N ASP A 50 -0.01 10.78 3.81
CA ASP A 50 0.98 11.62 3.09
C ASP A 50 0.97 13.10 3.51
N ARG A 51 -0.05 13.54 4.28
CA ARG A 51 -0.07 14.89 4.85
C ARG A 51 0.87 15.05 6.03
N CYS A 52 1.12 13.96 6.76
CA CYS A 52 2.05 13.91 7.89
C CYS A 52 3.41 13.35 7.44
N HIS A 53 3.40 12.31 6.59
CA HIS A 53 4.59 11.76 5.95
C HIS A 53 5.00 12.61 4.74
N ARG A 54 5.32 13.88 4.99
CA ARG A 54 5.61 14.88 3.96
C ARG A 54 7.00 15.46 4.12
N ILE A 55 7.57 15.95 3.01
CA ILE A 55 8.82 16.70 3.01
C ILE A 55 8.70 17.87 4.00
N GLY A 56 9.64 17.93 4.96
CA GLY A 56 9.62 18.89 6.07
C GLY A 56 9.30 18.27 7.44
N GLN A 57 8.89 16.99 7.48
CA GLN A 57 8.82 16.21 8.71
C GLN A 57 10.22 15.72 9.12
N THR A 58 10.56 15.83 10.40
CA THR A 58 11.85 15.41 10.97
C THR A 58 11.71 14.25 11.95
N ARG A 59 10.50 13.97 12.44
CA ARG A 59 10.19 12.88 13.37
C ARG A 59 9.65 11.67 12.63
N ASN A 60 9.80 10.50 13.23
CA ASN A 60 9.21 9.27 12.70
C ASN A 60 7.68 9.34 12.81
N VAL A 61 6.99 9.10 11.69
CA VAL A 61 5.52 9.13 11.66
C VAL A 61 4.98 7.73 11.93
N THR A 62 4.19 7.58 12.99
CA THR A 62 3.52 6.31 13.35
C THR A 62 2.06 6.37 12.97
N ILE A 63 1.57 5.34 12.29
CA ILE A 63 0.19 5.26 11.83
C ILE A 63 -0.51 4.13 12.59
N PHE A 64 -1.58 4.48 13.29
CA PHE A 64 -2.49 3.53 13.93
C PHE A 64 -3.83 3.50 13.19
N ARG A 65 -4.43 2.33 13.11
CA ARG A 65 -5.79 2.13 12.65
C ARG A 65 -6.56 1.37 13.71
N LEU A 66 -7.64 1.97 14.19
CA LEU A 66 -8.54 1.33 15.14
C LEU A 66 -9.53 0.47 14.36
N ILE A 67 -9.71 -0.77 14.80
CA ILE A 67 -10.61 -1.74 14.17
C ILE A 67 -11.32 -2.51 15.27
N SER A 68 -12.63 -2.56 15.19
CA SER A 68 -13.48 -3.28 16.11
C SER A 68 -13.62 -4.73 15.67
N GLU A 69 -13.25 -5.66 16.54
CA GLU A 69 -13.38 -7.10 16.28
C GLU A 69 -14.83 -7.52 16.12
N ARG A 70 -15.08 -8.53 15.27
CA ARG A 70 -16.42 -9.09 15.00
C ARG A 70 -17.42 -8.05 14.48
N THR A 71 -16.94 -7.03 13.78
CA THR A 71 -17.77 -6.01 13.15
C THR A 71 -17.55 -5.97 11.63
N ILE A 72 -18.36 -5.15 10.95
CA ILE A 72 -18.20 -4.89 9.52
C ILE A 72 -16.84 -4.24 9.18
N GLU A 73 -16.16 -3.62 10.15
CA GLU A 73 -14.89 -2.91 9.93
C GLU A 73 -13.77 -3.85 9.45
N GLU A 74 -13.75 -5.10 9.91
CA GLU A 74 -12.81 -6.12 9.42
C GLU A 74 -13.00 -6.39 7.93
N ASN A 75 -14.25 -6.51 7.50
CA ASN A 75 -14.59 -6.76 6.10
C ASN A 75 -14.25 -5.56 5.21
N ILE A 76 -14.46 -4.34 5.73
CA ILE A 76 -14.08 -3.10 5.03
C ILE A 76 -12.56 -3.06 4.85
N LEU A 77 -11.79 -3.33 5.91
CA LEU A 77 -10.33 -3.38 5.84
C LEU A 77 -9.86 -4.42 4.82
N ARG A 78 -10.36 -5.66 4.90
CA ARG A 78 -9.97 -6.75 3.97
C ARG A 78 -10.21 -6.34 2.53
N LYS A 79 -11.39 -5.79 2.22
CA LYS A 79 -11.72 -5.30 0.87
C LYS A 79 -10.84 -4.13 0.43
N ALA A 80 -10.52 -3.21 1.33
CA ALA A 80 -9.64 -2.09 1.03
C ALA A 80 -8.21 -2.57 0.71
N ILE A 81 -7.68 -3.54 1.45
CA ILE A 81 -6.37 -4.16 1.19
C ILE A 81 -6.37 -4.90 -0.16
N GLN A 82 -7.41 -5.68 -0.47
CA GLN A 82 -7.55 -6.35 -1.76
C GLN A 82 -7.54 -5.33 -2.92
N LYS A 83 -8.30 -4.24 -2.81
CA LYS A 83 -8.30 -3.17 -3.81
C LYS A 83 -6.93 -2.51 -3.96
N ARG A 84 -6.21 -2.30 -2.86
CA ARG A 84 -4.86 -1.73 -2.89
C ARG A 84 -3.89 -2.66 -3.64
N ARG A 85 -3.90 -3.95 -3.30
CA ARG A 85 -3.05 -4.96 -3.95
C ARG A 85 -3.35 -5.06 -5.44
N LEU A 86 -4.63 -5.03 -5.82
CA LEU A 86 -5.03 -4.99 -7.22
C LEU A 86 -4.48 -3.75 -7.95
N GLY A 87 -4.51 -2.59 -7.30
CA GLY A 87 -3.91 -1.36 -7.82
C GLY A 87 -2.40 -1.47 -8.00
N GLU A 88 -1.69 -2.03 -7.02
CA GLU A 88 -0.23 -2.26 -7.08
C GLU A 88 0.12 -3.22 -8.23
N MET A 89 -0.59 -4.34 -8.36
CA MET A 89 -0.40 -5.31 -9.45
C MET A 89 -0.70 -4.73 -10.84
N ALA A 90 -1.63 -3.78 -10.95
CA ALA A 90 -1.96 -3.14 -12.21
C ALA A 90 -0.91 -2.10 -12.65
N ILE A 91 -0.18 -1.51 -11.70
CA ILE A 91 0.86 -0.51 -11.96
C ILE A 91 2.19 -1.19 -12.32
N ASP A 92 2.52 -2.32 -11.68
CA ASP A 92 3.68 -3.13 -12.08
C ASP A 92 3.41 -3.80 -13.43
N GLU A 93 4.07 -3.30 -14.49
CA GLU A 93 3.97 -3.72 -15.91
C GLU A 93 4.17 -5.24 -16.19
N ALA A 94 4.36 -6.07 -15.17
CA ALA A 94 4.58 -7.51 -15.29
C ALA A 94 3.40 -8.40 -14.85
N GLY A 95 2.37 -7.86 -14.18
CA GLY A 95 1.32 -8.68 -13.53
C GLY A 95 -0.04 -8.71 -14.23
N PHE A 96 -0.37 -7.68 -15.00
CA PHE A 96 -1.73 -7.46 -15.53
C PHE A 96 -1.83 -7.77 -17.04
N THR A 97 -1.47 -9.00 -17.42
CA THR A 97 -1.64 -9.46 -18.81
C THR A 97 -3.02 -10.11 -19.00
N PRO A 98 -3.60 -10.08 -20.22
CA PRO A 98 -4.82 -10.83 -20.53
C PRO A 98 -4.70 -12.34 -20.21
N GLU A 99 -3.48 -12.88 -20.20
CA GLU A 99 -3.16 -14.25 -19.80
C GLU A 99 -3.42 -14.52 -18.32
N PHE A 100 -3.26 -13.53 -17.44
CA PHE A 100 -3.55 -13.66 -16.00
C PHE A 100 -5.03 -14.01 -15.74
N PHE A 101 -5.94 -13.46 -16.56
CA PHE A 101 -7.38 -13.69 -16.48
C PHE A 101 -7.85 -14.96 -17.19
N LYS A 102 -7.01 -15.62 -18.00
CA LYS A 102 -7.35 -16.89 -18.66
C LYS A 102 -7.29 -18.09 -17.71
N GLN A 103 -6.56 -17.97 -16.61
CA GLN A 103 -6.47 -19.01 -15.60
C GLN A 103 -7.53 -18.77 -14.51
N SER A 104 -8.59 -19.58 -14.53
CA SER A 104 -9.75 -19.47 -13.63
C SER A 104 -9.39 -19.49 -12.15
N ASP A 105 -8.27 -20.12 -11.80
CA ASP A 105 -7.81 -20.26 -10.42
C ASP A 105 -7.28 -18.92 -9.86
N ASN A 106 -6.60 -18.12 -10.69
CA ASN A 106 -6.10 -16.79 -10.28
C ASN A 106 -7.25 -15.80 -10.05
N ILE A 107 -8.34 -15.93 -10.81
CA ILE A 107 -9.56 -15.13 -10.63
C ILE A 107 -10.25 -15.52 -9.32
N ARG A 108 -10.35 -16.81 -9.01
CA ARG A 108 -10.92 -17.27 -7.74
C ARG A 108 -10.08 -16.81 -6.57
N ASP A 109 -8.77 -16.99 -6.58
CA ASP A 109 -7.93 -16.54 -5.46
C ASP A 109 -7.96 -15.01 -5.26
N LEU A 110 -8.18 -14.25 -6.35
CA LEU A 110 -8.34 -12.79 -6.29
C LEU A 110 -9.71 -12.34 -5.74
N PHE A 111 -10.78 -13.10 -6.00
CA PHE A 111 -12.16 -12.72 -5.66
C PHE A 111 -12.77 -13.49 -4.46
N ASP A 112 -12.39 -14.76 -4.25
CA ASP A 112 -12.82 -15.66 -3.17
C ASP A 112 -11.88 -15.66 -1.95
N GLY A 113 -10.71 -15.01 -2.03
CA GLY A 113 -9.69 -15.09 -0.98
C GLY A 113 -10.16 -14.63 0.40
N GLU A 114 -10.58 -15.60 1.23
CA GLU A 114 -10.38 -15.60 2.67
C GLU A 114 -8.90 -15.34 2.96
N LEU A 115 -8.54 -14.06 3.06
CA LEU A 115 -7.25 -13.70 3.66
C LEU A 115 -7.39 -13.94 5.16
N ASP A 116 -6.96 -15.14 5.59
CA ASP A 116 -6.54 -15.35 6.96
C ASP A 116 -5.29 -14.48 7.20
N VAL A 117 -5.45 -13.42 7.98
CA VAL A 117 -4.45 -12.36 8.21
C VAL A 117 -3.34 -12.85 9.16
N GLY A 118 -3.16 -14.17 9.31
CA GLY A 118 -2.16 -14.79 10.18
C GLY A 118 -0.78 -14.97 9.53
N ASN A 119 -0.69 -15.16 8.20
CA ASN A 119 0.55 -15.60 7.54
C ASN A 119 0.90 -14.79 6.28
N ILE A 120 0.82 -13.46 6.33
CA ILE A 120 1.44 -12.65 5.27
C ILE A 120 2.94 -12.57 5.59
N GLU A 121 3.73 -13.46 4.98
CA GLU A 121 5.11 -13.10 4.66
C GLU A 121 5.02 -11.88 3.75
N ILE A 122 5.41 -10.72 4.30
CA ILE A 122 5.74 -9.56 3.49
C ILE A 122 6.87 -10.06 2.59
N ILE A 123 6.58 -10.34 1.32
CA ILE A 123 7.62 -10.57 0.32
C ILE A 123 8.31 -9.22 0.18
N GLU A 124 9.30 -8.99 1.03
CA GLU A 124 10.24 -7.91 0.86
C GLU A 124 10.90 -8.15 -0.50
N GLY A 125 10.71 -7.20 -1.42
CA GLY A 125 11.47 -7.18 -2.66
C GLY A 125 12.96 -7.36 -2.39
N PRO A 126 13.75 -7.87 -3.36
CA PRO A 126 15.13 -8.26 -3.15
C PRO A 126 15.92 -7.15 -2.46
N LYS A 127 16.31 -7.39 -1.21
CA LYS A 127 16.98 -6.42 -0.32
C LYS A 127 18.41 -6.08 -0.76
N SER A 128 18.95 -6.75 -1.78
CA SER A 128 20.34 -6.58 -2.20
C SER A 128 20.50 -6.57 -3.73
N GLN A 129 21.39 -5.70 -4.19
CA GLN A 129 21.85 -5.61 -5.59
C GLN A 129 22.27 -6.98 -6.17
N LYS A 130 22.78 -7.88 -5.33
CA LYS A 130 23.24 -9.22 -5.72
C LYS A 130 22.08 -10.14 -6.14
N ASP A 131 20.91 -9.97 -5.54
CA ASP A 131 19.73 -10.80 -5.83
C ASP A 131 19.11 -10.39 -7.18
N VAL A 132 19.13 -9.09 -7.50
CA VAL A 132 18.73 -8.55 -8.80
C VAL A 132 19.64 -9.07 -9.92
N GLU A 133 20.96 -9.13 -9.70
CA GLU A 133 21.91 -9.68 -10.67
C GLU A 133 21.72 -11.17 -10.92
N LYS A 134 21.41 -11.95 -9.87
CA LYS A 134 21.20 -13.39 -9.98
C LYS A 134 19.96 -13.73 -10.82
N VAL A 135 18.88 -12.95 -10.65
CA VAL A 135 17.65 -13.06 -11.45
C VAL A 135 17.88 -12.63 -12.90
N LYS A 136 18.63 -11.53 -13.13
CA LYS A 136 19.01 -11.13 -14.50
C LYS A 136 19.83 -12.19 -15.21
N LYS A 137 20.76 -12.85 -14.50
CA LYS A 137 21.62 -13.89 -15.06
C LYS A 137 20.84 -15.15 -15.45
N SER A 138 19.87 -15.59 -14.63
CA SER A 138 19.03 -16.75 -14.98
C SER A 138 18.08 -16.43 -16.14
N PHE A 139 17.58 -15.19 -16.22
CA PHE A 139 16.68 -14.75 -17.27
C PHE A 139 17.37 -14.66 -18.65
N PHE A 140 18.63 -14.22 -18.69
CA PHE A 140 19.41 -14.16 -19.93
C PHE A 140 19.93 -15.54 -20.38
N MET A 141 20.25 -16.43 -19.45
CA MET A 141 20.80 -17.75 -19.77
C MET A 141 19.76 -18.71 -20.36
N GLY A 142 18.46 -18.47 -20.14
CA GLY A 142 17.37 -19.27 -20.71
C GLY A 142 16.95 -18.88 -22.12
N ARG A 143 17.59 -17.89 -22.75
CA ARG A 143 17.16 -17.33 -24.06
C ARG A 143 18.21 -17.41 -25.17
N GLY A 144 19.17 -18.33 -25.06
CA GLY A 144 20.28 -18.46 -26.01
C GLY A 144 20.53 -19.90 -26.44
N GLU A 145 19.68 -20.42 -27.32
CA GLU A 145 19.95 -21.41 -28.38
C GLU A 145 18.68 -21.45 -29.26
N ASP A 146 18.81 -21.62 -30.58
CA ASP A 146 17.74 -21.70 -31.62
C ASP A 146 17.43 -20.48 -32.49
N LYS A 147 18.45 -19.74 -32.97
CA LYS A 147 18.37 -19.15 -34.33
C LYS A 147 19.71 -19.23 -35.07
N ALA A 148 20.03 -20.42 -35.56
CA ALA A 148 20.95 -20.64 -36.68
C ALA A 148 20.42 -21.80 -37.54
N LEU A 149 19.67 -21.46 -38.61
CA LEU A 149 19.61 -22.10 -39.94
C LEU A 149 18.27 -21.75 -40.61
N THR A 150 18.34 -20.87 -41.61
CA THR A 150 17.68 -20.83 -42.94
C THR A 150 17.47 -19.38 -43.34
#